data_AF-A0A954A6E7-F1
#
_entry.id   AF-A0A954A6E7-F1
#
_cell.length_a   1.000
_cell.length_b   1.000
_cell.length_c   1.000
_cell.angle_alpha   90.00
_cell.angle_beta   90.00
_cell.angle_gamma   90.00
#
_symmetry.space_group_name_H-M   'P 1'
#
loop_
_entity.id
_entity.type
_entity.pdbx_description
1 polymer ?
#
loop_
_entity_poly.entity_id
_entity_poly.type
_entity_poly.pdbx_seq_one_letter_code
_entity_poly.pdbx_strand_id
1 'polypeptide(L)'
;MSQPMRSSRIVVILGLPFVLVAIVALLSTPSLALDEPVGAWLFEEPGGSVAQDSSTAGNDGVIFGATRGPGVMGGGLDFSGTTDFVGIPGATGCPAALAALPFGSISVWFRLDPLPPTSSLRPVFYLGNGQVSPNDSALVIEAGHGYPGGSKLYFTYYQDGATPLCFDSGYHLETETWYHFVGVVGPDFNTGYLNGVEMVDRHYNVGDPSTSHFLSDVTDPSVFWIGKGYAKQLEDMKYFDGTIDEVRVYDVPLTAQDVAELYGAPSLGQFIRGDANGDRSFDIGDPVSVLNHLFVGETIGCLDAADANDDGMVDIGDAVFALSTLFAAGADPSAPFPECGADPTADALDCWPGTDCP
;
A
#
# COMPACT_ATOMS: atom_id res chain seq x y z
N MET A 1 -101.58 0.95 -1.66
CA MET A 1 -101.59 0.77 -3.14
C MET A 1 -100.15 0.80 -3.64
N SER A 2 -99.83 -0.20 -4.45
CA SER A 2 -98.61 -0.52 -5.23
C SER A 2 -97.44 0.48 -5.32
N GLN A 3 -96.22 -0.10 -5.25
CA GLN A 3 -94.94 0.50 -5.69
C GLN A 3 -94.98 0.97 -7.18
N PRO A 4 -93.96 1.71 -7.66
CA PRO A 4 -92.78 1.04 -8.23
C PRO A 4 -91.40 1.69 -7.92
N MET A 5 -90.38 0.87 -8.17
CA MET A 5 -88.94 1.03 -7.98
C MET A 5 -88.27 2.19 -8.75
N ARG A 6 -87.15 2.70 -8.22
CA ARG A 6 -85.99 3.07 -9.06
C ARG A 6 -84.65 2.92 -8.31
N SER A 7 -83.76 2.23 -9.00
CA SER A 7 -82.36 1.90 -8.69
C SER A 7 -81.45 3.12 -8.63
N SER A 8 -80.48 3.13 -7.72
CA SER A 8 -79.14 3.70 -7.95
C SER A 8 -78.10 3.29 -6.89
N ARG A 9 -77.23 2.36 -7.32
CA ARG A 9 -75.76 2.32 -7.20
C ARG A 9 -75.11 2.62 -5.83
N ILE A 10 -74.66 1.54 -5.20
CA ILE A 10 -73.63 1.52 -4.15
C ILE A 10 -72.28 1.87 -4.79
N VAL A 11 -71.63 2.92 -4.30
CA VAL A 11 -70.21 3.22 -4.58
C VAL A 11 -69.40 2.47 -3.53
N VAL A 12 -68.71 1.40 -3.95
CA VAL A 12 -67.69 0.73 -3.12
C VAL A 12 -66.39 1.49 -3.30
N ILE A 13 -65.98 2.25 -2.28
CA ILE A 13 -64.63 2.81 -2.19
C ILE A 13 -63.72 1.64 -1.76
N LEU A 14 -63.05 1.04 -2.74
CA LEU A 14 -61.93 0.12 -2.50
C LEU A 14 -60.77 0.94 -1.91
N GLY A 15 -60.52 0.77 -0.61
CA GLY A 15 -59.29 1.26 0.03
C GLY A 15 -58.09 0.53 -0.56
N LEU A 16 -57.17 1.28 -1.18
CA LEU A 16 -55.86 0.76 -1.55
C LEU A 16 -55.07 0.41 -0.27
N PRO A 17 -54.36 -0.72 -0.23
CA PRO A 17 -53.42 -0.98 0.84
C PRO A 17 -52.20 -0.05 0.65
N PHE A 18 -51.80 0.62 1.74
CA PHE A 18 -50.51 1.27 1.86
C PHE A 18 -49.41 0.22 1.64
N VAL A 19 -48.83 0.19 0.45
CA VAL A 19 -47.56 -0.51 0.20
C VAL A 19 -46.46 0.41 0.72
N LEU A 20 -45.95 0.08 1.90
CA LEU A 20 -44.70 0.66 2.40
C LEU A 20 -43.58 0.14 1.50
N VAL A 21 -43.23 0.89 0.46
CA VAL A 21 -42.01 0.66 -0.30
C VAL A 21 -40.87 1.15 0.58
N ALA A 22 -40.26 0.23 1.33
CA ALA A 22 -38.94 0.46 1.88
C ALA A 22 -37.97 0.60 0.70
N ILE A 23 -37.59 1.83 0.38
CA ILE A 23 -36.43 2.08 -0.47
C ILE A 23 -35.23 1.67 0.37
N VAL A 24 -34.80 0.41 0.24
CA VAL A 24 -33.43 0.04 0.56
C VAL A 24 -32.60 0.70 -0.52
N ALA A 25 -32.15 1.93 -0.25
CA ALA A 25 -30.99 2.43 -0.96
C ALA A 25 -29.88 1.45 -0.59
N LEU A 26 -29.46 0.59 -1.53
CA LEU A 26 -28.12 0.03 -1.47
C LEU A 26 -27.18 1.22 -1.50
N LEU A 27 -26.86 1.74 -0.32
CA LEU A 27 -25.58 2.39 -0.12
C LEU A 27 -24.60 1.25 -0.33
N SER A 28 -24.05 1.13 -1.55
CA SER A 28 -22.76 0.48 -1.70
C SER A 28 -21.85 1.25 -0.75
N THR A 29 -21.53 0.66 0.39
CA THR A 29 -20.36 1.09 1.14
C THR A 29 -19.22 1.17 0.12
N PRO A 30 -18.49 2.29 0.00
CA PRO A 30 -17.28 2.26 -0.79
C PRO A 30 -16.47 1.07 -0.26
N SER A 31 -16.06 0.20 -1.17
CA SER A 31 -15.14 -0.88 -0.84
C SER A 31 -13.94 -0.22 -0.16
N LEU A 32 -13.62 -0.60 1.07
CA LEU A 32 -12.38 -0.25 1.75
C LEU A 32 -11.22 -1.09 1.21
N ALA A 33 -11.26 -1.42 -0.08
CA ALA A 33 -10.15 -2.09 -0.72
C ALA A 33 -9.15 -0.98 -1.07
N LEU A 34 -7.95 -1.07 -0.52
CA LEU A 34 -6.82 -0.26 -0.98
C LEU A 34 -6.78 -0.29 -2.51
N ASP A 35 -6.64 0.88 -3.13
CA ASP A 35 -6.52 0.97 -4.58
C ASP A 35 -5.40 0.03 -5.07
N GLU A 36 -5.61 -0.70 -6.17
CA GLU A 36 -4.56 -1.57 -6.70
C GLU A 36 -3.43 -0.70 -7.28
N PRO A 37 -2.15 -0.93 -6.90
CA PRO A 37 -1.05 -0.19 -7.50
C PRO A 37 -0.90 -0.57 -8.99
N VAL A 38 -0.48 0.39 -9.80
CA VAL A 38 -0.14 0.21 -11.23
C VAL A 38 1.33 -0.20 -11.43
N GLY A 39 2.08 -0.35 -10.34
CA GLY A 39 3.38 -1.00 -10.25
C GLY A 39 3.72 -1.28 -8.80
N ALA A 40 4.13 -2.50 -8.47
CA ALA A 40 4.45 -2.92 -7.11
C ALA A 40 5.68 -3.85 -7.10
N TRP A 41 6.77 -3.42 -6.46
CA TRP A 41 7.99 -4.22 -6.28
C TRP A 41 8.16 -4.51 -4.79
N LEU A 42 7.69 -5.69 -4.38
CA LEU A 42 7.64 -6.14 -2.98
C LEU A 42 8.88 -6.92 -2.57
N PHE A 43 9.68 -7.41 -3.52
CA PHE A 43 10.94 -8.11 -3.28
C PHE A 43 10.85 -9.46 -2.52
N GLU A 44 9.66 -10.07 -2.48
CA GLU A 44 9.39 -11.38 -1.86
C GLU A 44 9.94 -12.59 -2.62
N GLU A 45 10.53 -12.40 -3.80
CA GLU A 45 11.00 -13.54 -4.60
C GLU A 45 12.19 -14.23 -3.92
N PRO A 46 12.24 -15.58 -3.93
CA PRO A 46 13.23 -16.35 -3.19
C PRO A 46 14.66 -16.22 -3.73
N GLY A 47 14.87 -15.52 -4.84
CA GLY A 47 16.18 -15.31 -5.44
C GLY A 47 16.14 -14.77 -6.88
N GLY A 48 17.34 -14.62 -7.46
CA GLY A 48 17.51 -14.15 -8.84
C GLY A 48 17.62 -12.63 -8.96
N SER A 49 17.82 -12.18 -10.20
CA SER A 49 18.05 -10.77 -10.54
C SER A 49 16.81 -10.06 -11.08
N VAL A 50 15.63 -10.70 -11.02
CA VAL A 50 14.36 -10.07 -11.39
C VAL A 50 13.76 -9.49 -10.12
N ALA A 51 13.30 -8.24 -10.20
CA ALA A 51 12.39 -7.65 -9.22
C ALA A 51 11.00 -7.69 -9.87
N GLN A 52 10.17 -8.63 -9.48
CA GLN A 52 8.87 -8.85 -10.10
C GLN A 52 7.94 -7.69 -9.76
N ASP A 53 7.13 -7.28 -10.74
CA ASP A 53 5.98 -6.43 -10.49
C ASP A 53 4.81 -7.30 -10.00
N SER A 54 4.47 -7.19 -8.73
CA SER A 54 3.37 -7.89 -8.08
C SER A 54 2.00 -7.31 -8.44
N SER A 55 1.94 -6.19 -9.16
CA SER A 55 0.69 -5.68 -9.71
C SER A 55 0.26 -6.45 -10.97
N THR A 56 -0.91 -6.11 -11.49
CA THR A 56 -1.40 -6.67 -12.77
C THR A 56 -0.72 -6.08 -14.00
N ALA A 57 0.17 -5.08 -13.84
CA ALA A 57 0.77 -4.33 -14.95
C ALA A 57 2.02 -4.99 -15.56
N GLY A 58 2.70 -5.88 -14.82
CA GLY A 58 3.84 -6.66 -15.33
C GLY A 58 5.08 -5.83 -15.67
N ASN A 59 5.33 -4.75 -14.94
CA ASN A 59 6.50 -3.89 -15.07
C ASN A 59 7.73 -4.44 -14.32
N ASP A 60 8.08 -5.71 -14.58
CA ASP A 60 9.22 -6.35 -13.93
C ASP A 60 10.51 -5.51 -14.11
N GLY A 61 11.26 -5.39 -13.03
CA GLY A 61 12.57 -4.75 -12.98
C GLY A 61 13.72 -5.75 -12.97
N VAL A 62 14.93 -5.21 -13.07
CA VAL A 62 16.20 -5.96 -12.98
C VAL A 62 17.03 -5.42 -11.84
N ILE A 63 17.50 -6.31 -10.98
CA ILE A 63 18.37 -6.03 -9.83
C ILE A 63 19.82 -5.99 -10.32
N PHE A 64 20.52 -4.88 -10.04
CA PHE A 64 21.93 -4.68 -10.29
C PHE A 64 22.66 -4.53 -8.96
N GLY A 65 23.36 -5.59 -8.52
CA GLY A 65 24.25 -5.56 -7.36
C GLY A 65 23.57 -5.71 -6.00
N ALA A 66 22.40 -5.12 -5.80
CA ALA A 66 21.66 -5.21 -4.53
C ALA A 66 21.40 -6.67 -4.14
N THR A 67 21.47 -6.95 -2.83
CA THR A 67 21.33 -8.32 -2.32
C THR A 67 19.99 -8.50 -1.61
N ARG A 68 19.37 -9.67 -1.81
CA ARG A 68 18.13 -10.03 -1.10
C ARG A 68 18.43 -10.33 0.36
N GLY A 69 17.60 -9.81 1.26
CA GLY A 69 17.70 -9.99 2.70
C GLY A 69 16.35 -9.75 3.38
N PRO A 70 16.32 -9.66 4.72
CA PRO A 70 15.10 -9.31 5.45
C PRO A 70 14.64 -7.88 5.14
N GLY A 71 13.36 -7.74 4.80
CA GLY A 71 12.68 -6.46 4.58
C GLY A 71 12.01 -5.89 5.82
N VAL A 72 11.09 -4.95 5.60
CA VAL A 72 10.13 -4.53 6.64
C VAL A 72 9.07 -5.61 6.81
N MET A 73 8.70 -6.28 5.72
CA MET A 73 7.79 -7.42 5.66
C MET A 73 8.47 -8.47 4.79
N GLY A 74 8.67 -9.69 5.30
CA GLY A 74 9.32 -10.75 4.53
C GLY A 74 10.71 -10.37 3.98
N GLY A 75 10.81 -10.33 2.65
CA GLY A 75 12.01 -10.04 1.88
C GLY A 75 12.22 -8.54 1.63
N GLY A 76 13.43 -8.17 1.27
CA GLY A 76 13.78 -6.80 0.90
C GLY A 76 15.11 -6.77 0.15
N LEU A 77 15.45 -5.61 -0.40
CA LEU A 77 16.73 -5.42 -1.10
C LEU A 77 17.66 -4.51 -0.30
N ASP A 78 18.86 -5.00 -0.07
CA ASP A 78 19.96 -4.29 0.58
C ASP A 78 20.91 -3.70 -0.48
N PHE A 79 21.13 -2.38 -0.41
CA PHE A 79 21.88 -1.59 -1.38
C PHE A 79 23.17 -1.06 -0.75
N SER A 80 24.31 -1.27 -1.41
CA SER A 80 25.64 -0.96 -0.86
C SER A 80 26.05 0.52 -0.78
N GLY A 81 25.20 1.46 -1.20
CA GLY A 81 25.58 2.88 -1.25
C GLY A 81 26.59 3.25 -2.33
N THR A 82 26.99 2.32 -3.21
CA THR A 82 28.07 2.54 -4.18
C THR A 82 27.73 2.21 -5.63
N THR A 83 27.09 1.06 -5.88
CA THR A 83 26.81 0.61 -7.26
C THR A 83 25.40 0.12 -7.50
N ASP A 84 24.65 -0.10 -6.43
CA ASP A 84 23.49 -1.00 -6.48
C ASP A 84 22.21 -0.24 -6.83
N PHE A 85 21.35 -0.87 -7.62
CA PHE A 85 20.05 -0.32 -7.98
C PHE A 85 19.13 -1.38 -8.57
N VAL A 86 17.84 -1.10 -8.60
CA VAL A 86 16.88 -1.81 -9.46
C VAL A 86 16.52 -0.89 -10.62
N GLY A 87 16.50 -1.42 -11.84
CA GLY A 87 16.06 -0.68 -13.01
C GLY A 87 14.78 -1.25 -13.61
N ILE A 88 13.83 -0.37 -13.94
CA ILE A 88 12.48 -0.72 -14.39
C ILE A 88 12.26 -0.18 -15.81
N PRO A 89 12.15 -1.03 -16.85
CA PRO A 89 12.25 -2.50 -16.82
C PRO A 89 13.70 -3.03 -16.83
N GLY A 90 14.69 -2.15 -16.85
CA GLY A 90 16.11 -2.51 -16.84
C GLY A 90 16.97 -1.29 -16.58
N ALA A 91 18.26 -1.36 -16.92
CA ALA A 91 19.18 -0.26 -16.66
C ALA A 91 18.77 1.07 -17.35
N THR A 92 18.03 0.98 -18.45
CA THR A 92 17.44 2.12 -19.16
C THR A 92 16.00 1.80 -19.57
N GLY A 93 15.23 2.85 -19.83
CA GLY A 93 13.80 2.79 -20.13
C GLY A 93 12.94 3.14 -18.91
N CYS A 94 11.67 3.36 -19.19
CA CYS A 94 10.60 3.46 -18.21
C CYS A 94 9.33 2.89 -18.86
N PRO A 95 8.48 2.14 -18.13
CA PRO A 95 7.17 1.75 -18.62
C PRO A 95 6.34 2.98 -19.01
N ALA A 96 5.80 2.97 -20.23
CA ALA A 96 5.10 4.13 -20.79
C ALA A 96 3.82 4.48 -20.02
N ALA A 97 3.15 3.49 -19.43
CA ALA A 97 1.95 3.71 -18.61
C ALA A 97 2.28 4.50 -17.34
N LEU A 98 3.37 4.16 -16.65
CA LEU A 98 3.84 4.88 -15.47
C LEU A 98 4.32 6.29 -15.81
N ALA A 99 5.07 6.44 -16.90
CA ALA A 99 5.53 7.74 -17.39
C ALA A 99 4.40 8.67 -17.84
N ALA A 100 3.17 8.15 -18.04
CA ALA A 100 2.03 8.93 -18.49
C ALA A 100 1.11 9.40 -17.35
N LEU A 101 1.43 9.09 -16.09
CA LEU A 101 0.58 9.43 -14.94
C LEU A 101 0.66 10.93 -14.60
N PRO A 102 -0.46 11.69 -14.70
CA PRO A 102 -0.50 13.12 -14.40
C PRO A 102 -0.62 13.44 -12.91
N PHE A 103 -1.10 12.48 -12.14
CA PHE A 103 -1.25 12.51 -10.70
C PHE A 103 -1.21 11.06 -10.21
N GLY A 104 -1.05 10.88 -8.90
CA GLY A 104 -0.88 9.56 -8.33
C GLY A 104 -0.18 9.60 -6.99
N SER A 105 0.26 8.42 -6.55
CA SER A 105 0.98 8.25 -5.29
C SER A 105 2.16 7.33 -5.46
N ILE A 106 3.24 7.57 -4.72
CA ILE A 106 4.41 6.71 -4.63
C ILE A 106 4.59 6.35 -3.17
N SER A 107 4.54 5.05 -2.86
CA SER A 107 4.79 4.50 -1.53
C SER A 107 6.09 3.72 -1.52
N VAL A 108 6.86 3.84 -0.44
CA VAL A 108 8.09 3.08 -0.24
C VAL A 108 8.40 2.89 1.23
N TRP A 109 8.86 1.70 1.60
CA TRP A 109 9.53 1.45 2.86
C TRP A 109 11.04 1.48 2.66
N PHE A 110 11.76 2.13 3.58
CA PHE A 110 13.23 2.17 3.53
C PHE A 110 13.84 2.24 4.92
N ARG A 111 15.04 1.68 5.05
CA ARG A 111 15.90 1.74 6.23
C ARG A 111 17.29 2.18 5.80
N LEU A 112 17.76 3.30 6.32
CA LEU A 112 19.10 3.80 6.03
C LEU A 112 20.14 3.06 6.87
N ASP A 113 21.22 2.63 6.24
CA ASP A 113 22.39 2.11 6.93
C ASP A 113 23.15 3.21 7.70
N PRO A 114 24.09 2.86 8.59
CA PRO A 114 24.86 3.83 9.34
C PRO A 114 25.68 4.73 8.40
N LEU A 115 25.28 5.99 8.30
CA LEU A 115 25.85 6.90 7.33
C LEU A 115 27.27 7.35 7.73
N PRO A 116 28.21 7.43 6.77
CA PRO A 116 29.49 8.05 7.03
C PRO A 116 29.31 9.52 7.39
N PRO A 117 30.25 10.14 8.13
CA PRO A 117 30.15 11.55 8.56
C PRO A 117 30.21 12.54 7.39
N THR A 118 30.46 12.08 6.17
CA THR A 118 30.44 12.87 4.94
C THR A 118 29.02 13.01 4.41
N SER A 119 28.58 14.24 4.17
CA SER A 119 27.27 14.52 3.58
C SER A 119 27.18 14.01 2.15
N SER A 120 26.19 13.16 1.85
CA SER A 120 25.85 12.80 0.49
C SER A 120 24.37 12.42 0.41
N LEU A 121 23.78 12.60 -0.78
CA LEU A 121 22.40 12.29 -1.09
C LEU A 121 22.24 10.78 -1.33
N ARG A 122 21.05 10.25 -1.04
CA ARG A 122 20.69 8.84 -1.14
C ARG A 122 19.32 8.70 -1.82
N PRO A 123 19.28 8.59 -3.15
CA PRO A 123 18.02 8.45 -3.89
C PRO A 123 17.36 7.11 -3.60
N VAL A 124 16.13 7.14 -3.13
CA VAL A 124 15.29 5.96 -2.91
C VAL A 124 14.55 5.61 -4.20
N PHE A 125 13.98 6.62 -4.85
CA PHE A 125 13.21 6.51 -6.10
C PHE A 125 13.69 7.59 -7.08
N TYR A 126 13.81 7.24 -8.35
CA TYR A 126 14.20 8.18 -9.41
C TYR A 126 13.50 7.86 -10.73
N LEU A 127 12.76 8.82 -11.27
CA LEU A 127 12.32 8.83 -12.67
C LEU A 127 12.91 10.05 -13.36
N GLY A 128 13.67 9.88 -14.44
CA GLY A 128 14.26 11.01 -15.16
C GLY A 128 15.09 10.61 -16.38
N ASN A 129 15.93 11.54 -16.84
CA ASN A 129 16.74 11.38 -18.07
C ASN A 129 18.02 10.52 -17.89
N GLY A 130 18.31 10.11 -16.65
CA GLY A 130 19.47 9.29 -16.31
C GLY A 130 20.83 9.93 -16.58
N GLN A 131 20.93 11.27 -16.64
CA GLN A 131 22.18 11.98 -16.91
C GLN A 131 22.19 13.43 -16.41
N VAL A 132 23.37 13.95 -16.06
CA VAL A 132 23.57 15.36 -15.74
C VAL A 132 23.44 16.19 -17.02
N SER A 133 22.41 17.02 -17.11
CA SER A 133 22.10 17.83 -18.28
C SER A 133 21.61 19.22 -17.86
N PRO A 134 21.89 20.29 -18.62
CA PRO A 134 21.25 21.59 -18.42
C PRO A 134 19.72 21.55 -18.64
N ASN A 135 19.24 20.55 -19.38
CA ASN A 135 17.83 20.28 -19.62
C ASN A 135 17.40 19.02 -18.83
N ASP A 136 17.89 18.88 -17.60
CA ASP A 136 17.55 17.75 -16.75
C ASP A 136 16.10 17.83 -16.29
N SER A 137 15.43 16.69 -16.22
CA SER A 137 14.11 16.59 -15.61
C SER A 137 14.00 15.28 -14.87
N ALA A 138 13.57 15.35 -13.61
CA ALA A 138 13.31 14.17 -12.81
C ALA A 138 12.35 14.44 -11.66
N LEU A 139 11.70 13.36 -11.23
CA LEU A 139 11.06 13.24 -9.93
C LEU A 139 11.90 12.30 -9.07
N VAL A 140 12.26 12.75 -7.87
CA VAL A 140 13.19 12.05 -6.98
C VAL A 140 12.65 12.06 -5.55
N ILE A 141 12.67 10.88 -4.93
CA ILE A 141 12.53 10.72 -3.48
C ILE A 141 13.91 10.36 -2.95
N GLU A 142 14.42 11.14 -2.01
CA GLU A 142 15.78 10.97 -1.52
C GLU A 142 15.93 11.28 -0.04
N ALA A 143 16.88 10.61 0.60
CA ALA A 143 17.27 10.90 1.96
C ALA A 143 18.68 11.50 2.00
N GLY A 144 18.94 12.28 3.05
CA GLY A 144 20.22 12.92 3.27
C GLY A 144 20.29 14.33 2.74
N HIS A 145 21.34 15.06 3.13
CA HIS A 145 21.75 16.38 2.65
C HIS A 145 22.79 16.89 3.66
N GLY A 146 23.90 17.47 3.20
CA GLY A 146 24.81 18.44 3.87
C GLY A 146 25.23 18.37 5.36
N TYR A 147 24.62 17.56 6.22
CA TYR A 147 24.64 17.75 7.68
C TYR A 147 25.10 16.48 8.40
N PRO A 148 26.08 16.57 9.31
CA PRO A 148 26.49 15.43 10.12
C PRO A 148 25.43 15.09 11.18
N GLY A 149 25.11 13.80 11.33
CA GLY A 149 24.28 13.28 12.43
C GLY A 149 22.77 13.29 12.21
N GLY A 150 22.30 13.50 10.97
CA GLY A 150 20.89 13.35 10.64
C GLY A 150 20.58 13.69 9.19
N SER A 151 19.74 12.89 8.55
CA SER A 151 19.35 13.02 7.14
C SER A 151 17.88 13.36 7.05
N LYS A 152 17.46 14.38 6.31
CA LYS A 152 16.01 14.58 6.07
C LYS A 152 15.55 13.76 4.88
N LEU A 153 14.24 13.53 4.77
CA LEU A 153 13.61 13.00 3.58
C LEU A 153 13.19 14.15 2.67
N TYR A 154 13.36 14.01 1.36
CA TYR A 154 12.98 14.99 0.36
C TYR A 154 12.12 14.36 -0.74
N PHE A 155 11.12 15.11 -1.18
CA PHE A 155 10.38 14.86 -2.41
C PHE A 155 10.64 16.05 -3.34
N THR A 156 11.30 15.78 -4.46
CA THR A 156 11.82 16.83 -5.34
C THR A 156 11.41 16.55 -6.78
N TYR A 157 10.88 17.58 -7.43
CA TYR A 157 10.79 17.67 -8.88
C TYR A 157 11.69 18.80 -9.36
N TYR A 158 12.53 18.49 -10.34
CA TYR A 158 13.37 19.48 -11.01
C TYR A 158 13.21 19.37 -12.53
N GLN A 159 13.38 20.50 -13.20
CA GLN A 159 13.24 20.62 -14.64
C GLN A 159 14.09 21.80 -15.15
N ASP A 160 14.87 21.57 -16.19
CA ASP A 160 15.65 22.57 -16.93
C ASP A 160 16.48 23.48 -16.01
N GLY A 161 17.18 22.87 -15.04
CA GLY A 161 18.00 23.57 -14.04
C GLY A 161 17.21 24.34 -12.97
N ALA A 162 15.87 24.33 -13.01
CA ALA A 162 15.00 24.82 -11.95
C ALA A 162 14.52 23.68 -11.04
N THR A 163 14.02 24.03 -9.85
CA THR A 163 13.44 23.07 -8.90
C THR A 163 12.02 23.53 -8.56
N PRO A 164 11.01 23.25 -9.39
CA PRO A 164 9.66 23.79 -9.17
C PRO A 164 9.00 23.31 -7.88
N LEU A 165 9.32 22.09 -7.42
CA LEU A 165 8.79 21.52 -6.19
C LEU A 165 9.92 20.85 -5.42
N CYS A 166 10.08 21.21 -4.16
CA CYS A 166 10.95 20.52 -3.23
C CYS A 166 10.43 20.75 -1.81
N PHE A 167 10.00 19.68 -1.14
CA PHE A 167 9.71 19.71 0.28
C PHE A 167 10.53 18.67 1.02
N ASP A 168 10.77 18.92 2.30
CA ASP A 168 11.44 18.01 3.21
C ASP A 168 10.62 17.70 4.45
N SER A 169 10.96 16.58 5.11
CA SER A 169 10.32 16.11 6.35
C SER A 169 10.34 17.13 7.49
N GLY A 170 11.15 18.20 7.43
CA GLY A 170 11.29 19.19 8.50
C GLY A 170 12.22 18.74 9.64
N TYR A 171 12.35 17.42 9.85
CA TYR A 171 13.21 16.80 10.85
C TYR A 171 14.13 15.74 10.24
N HIS A 172 15.18 15.42 11.00
CA HIS A 172 16.15 14.40 10.62
C HIS A 172 15.60 13.00 10.92
N LEU A 173 15.80 12.10 9.96
CA LEU A 173 15.66 10.66 10.09
C LEU A 173 16.83 10.07 10.87
N GLU A 174 16.56 8.98 11.57
CA GLU A 174 17.53 8.14 12.24
C GLU A 174 17.97 7.01 11.29
N THR A 175 19.23 6.61 11.37
CA THR A 175 19.71 5.40 10.68
C THR A 175 19.20 4.16 11.41
N GLU A 176 19.24 3.00 10.76
CA GLU A 176 18.76 1.72 11.32
C GLU A 176 17.28 1.73 11.72
N THR A 177 16.49 2.67 11.19
CA THR A 177 15.07 2.81 11.48
C THR A 177 14.27 2.70 10.18
N TRP A 178 13.25 1.85 10.18
CA TRP A 178 12.31 1.74 9.06
C TRP A 178 11.41 2.96 9.00
N TYR A 179 11.27 3.51 7.80
CA TYR A 179 10.33 4.56 7.48
C TYR A 179 9.45 4.15 6.31
N HIS A 180 8.17 4.43 6.44
CA HIS A 180 7.21 4.37 5.34
C HIS A 180 6.96 5.78 4.84
N PHE A 181 7.23 6.05 3.57
CA PHE A 181 6.92 7.33 2.96
C PHE A 181 5.94 7.17 1.83
N VAL A 182 4.94 8.06 1.80
CA VAL A 182 4.02 8.19 0.67
C VAL A 182 4.02 9.63 0.17
N GLY A 183 4.49 9.84 -1.06
CA GLY A 183 4.32 11.10 -1.79
C GLY A 183 3.04 11.06 -2.60
N VAL A 184 2.15 12.02 -2.39
CA VAL A 184 0.83 12.10 -3.05
C VAL A 184 0.74 13.39 -3.85
N VAL A 185 0.41 13.28 -5.14
CA VAL A 185 0.20 14.43 -6.03
C VAL A 185 -1.17 14.30 -6.67
N GLY A 186 -2.03 15.29 -6.47
CA GLY A 186 -3.31 15.43 -7.15
C GLY A 186 -3.31 16.62 -8.12
N PRO A 187 -4.45 16.92 -8.78
CA PRO A 187 -4.50 17.89 -9.88
C PRO A 187 -4.04 19.32 -9.52
N ASP A 188 -4.26 19.73 -8.28
CA ASP A 188 -3.97 21.06 -7.76
C ASP A 188 -3.39 21.01 -6.34
N PHE A 189 -2.83 19.86 -5.94
CA PHE A 189 -2.21 19.70 -4.64
C PHE A 189 -1.08 18.67 -4.62
N ASN A 190 -0.21 18.79 -3.62
CA ASN A 190 0.71 17.74 -3.22
C ASN A 190 0.70 17.59 -1.69
N THR A 191 0.96 16.38 -1.21
CA THR A 191 1.26 16.13 0.20
C THR A 191 2.24 14.96 0.36
N GLY A 192 2.72 14.77 1.58
CA GLY A 192 3.60 13.67 1.94
C GLY A 192 3.18 13.10 3.29
N TYR A 193 3.25 11.78 3.42
CA TYR A 193 3.01 11.07 4.67
C TYR A 193 4.29 10.37 5.09
N LEU A 194 4.59 10.39 6.39
CA LEU A 194 5.63 9.57 6.98
C LEU A 194 5.01 8.71 8.08
N ASN A 195 5.23 7.40 8.00
CA ASN A 195 4.75 6.42 8.96
C ASN A 195 3.23 6.54 9.18
N GLY A 196 2.47 6.57 8.07
CA GLY A 196 1.01 6.67 8.08
C GLY A 196 0.44 8.05 8.47
N VAL A 197 1.28 9.02 8.83
CA VAL A 197 0.84 10.34 9.30
C VAL A 197 1.19 11.43 8.28
N GLU A 198 0.24 12.30 7.96
CA GLU A 198 0.48 13.43 7.06
C GLU A 198 1.53 14.38 7.64
N MET A 199 2.53 14.74 6.83
CA MET A 199 3.53 15.75 7.16
C MET A 199 2.96 17.16 6.97
N VAL A 200 2.01 17.56 7.83
CA VAL A 200 1.34 18.87 7.77
C VAL A 200 2.31 20.04 7.99
N ASP A 201 3.39 19.82 8.75
CA ASP A 201 4.44 20.81 9.04
C ASP A 201 5.69 20.62 8.18
N ARG A 202 5.57 19.94 7.02
CA ARG A 202 6.69 19.77 6.08
C ARG A 202 7.24 21.12 5.62
N HIS A 203 8.55 21.17 5.42
CA HIS A 203 9.21 22.39 4.98
C HIS A 203 9.32 22.42 3.46
N TYR A 204 8.64 23.37 2.82
CA TYR A 204 8.82 23.66 1.40
C TYR A 204 10.10 24.46 1.17
N ASN A 205 11.10 23.83 0.58
CA ASN A 205 12.30 24.51 0.10
C ASN A 205 11.97 25.35 -1.15
N VAL A 206 11.12 24.81 -2.03
CA VAL A 206 10.55 25.48 -3.20
C VAL A 206 9.15 24.93 -3.48
N GLY A 207 8.27 25.78 -4.02
CA GLY A 207 6.87 25.44 -4.28
C GLY A 207 6.00 25.62 -3.03
N ASP A 208 4.79 25.07 -3.09
CA ASP A 208 3.80 25.12 -2.00
C ASP A 208 2.80 23.95 -2.13
N PRO A 209 1.85 23.76 -1.18
CA PRO A 209 0.89 22.67 -1.23
C PRO A 209 0.00 22.62 -2.48
N SER A 210 -0.11 23.70 -3.26
CA SER A 210 -0.88 23.74 -4.51
C SER A 210 -0.06 23.38 -5.76
N THR A 211 1.25 23.19 -5.61
CA THR A 211 2.12 22.78 -6.72
C THR A 211 1.84 21.32 -7.11
N SER A 212 1.63 21.03 -8.39
CA SER A 212 1.35 19.68 -8.89
C SER A 212 2.35 19.30 -9.97
N HIS A 213 3.31 18.44 -9.63
CA HIS A 213 4.24 17.84 -10.57
C HIS A 213 4.40 16.34 -10.25
N PHE A 214 4.08 15.48 -11.21
CA PHE A 214 4.17 14.02 -11.07
C PHE A 214 4.93 13.40 -12.24
N LEU A 215 4.71 12.10 -12.51
CA LEU A 215 5.54 11.34 -13.46
C LEU A 215 5.41 11.84 -14.91
N SER A 216 4.22 12.25 -15.36
CA SER A 216 4.05 12.76 -16.72
C SER A 216 4.68 14.11 -17.00
N ASP A 217 5.02 14.87 -15.95
CA ASP A 217 5.70 16.15 -16.08
C ASP A 217 7.20 15.99 -16.33
N VAL A 218 7.75 14.78 -16.16
CA VAL A 218 9.14 14.48 -16.51
C VAL A 218 9.28 14.45 -18.03
N THR A 219 10.00 15.41 -18.61
CA THR A 219 10.04 15.63 -20.06
C THR A 219 10.91 14.65 -20.85
N ASP A 220 11.77 13.89 -20.15
CA ASP A 220 12.61 12.82 -20.72
C ASP A 220 12.77 11.68 -19.70
N PRO A 221 11.74 10.81 -19.53
CA PRO A 221 11.75 9.71 -18.56
C PRO A 221 12.53 8.50 -19.11
N SER A 222 13.80 8.71 -19.43
CA SER A 222 14.68 7.68 -20.02
C SER A 222 15.08 6.58 -19.04
N VAL A 223 14.94 6.78 -17.72
CA VAL A 223 15.24 5.77 -16.69
C VAL A 223 14.24 5.85 -15.55
N PHE A 224 13.83 4.69 -15.03
CA PHE A 224 13.21 4.53 -13.71
C PHE A 224 14.11 3.62 -12.87
N TRP A 225 14.68 4.16 -11.80
CA TRP A 225 15.50 3.43 -10.83
C TRP A 225 14.95 3.48 -9.40
N ILE A 226 15.16 2.38 -8.68
CA ILE A 226 15.06 2.30 -7.21
C ILE A 226 16.48 2.17 -6.66
N GLY A 227 16.82 2.98 -5.66
CA GLY A 227 18.12 2.97 -5.01
C GLY A 227 19.26 3.71 -5.74
N LYS A 228 18.95 4.45 -6.81
CA LYS A 228 19.93 5.22 -7.59
C LYS A 228 19.29 6.42 -8.25
N GLY A 229 20.06 7.49 -8.38
CA GLY A 229 19.60 8.69 -9.08
C GLY A 229 20.62 9.81 -9.10
N TYR A 230 20.17 10.93 -9.65
CA TYR A 230 20.83 12.21 -9.53
C TYR A 230 20.02 13.12 -8.62
N ALA A 231 20.69 14.14 -8.11
CA ALA A 231 20.01 15.31 -7.59
C ALA A 231 20.60 16.54 -8.27
N LYS A 232 19.72 17.36 -8.86
CA LYS A 232 19.96 18.71 -9.40
C LYS A 232 21.41 19.04 -9.74
N GLN A 233 21.81 18.94 -11.02
CA GLN A 233 23.12 19.37 -11.52
C GLN A 233 24.36 18.87 -10.74
N LEU A 234 24.21 17.99 -9.74
CA LEU A 234 25.35 17.37 -9.07
C LEU A 234 26.03 16.46 -10.08
N GLU A 235 27.34 16.63 -10.19
CA GLU A 235 28.13 16.03 -11.27
C GLU A 235 28.22 14.50 -11.17
N ASP A 236 27.90 13.91 -10.00
CA ASP A 236 28.04 12.48 -9.74
C ASP A 236 26.73 11.78 -9.37
N MET A 237 26.56 10.57 -9.91
CA MET A 237 25.50 9.63 -9.56
C MET A 237 25.52 9.33 -8.06
N LYS A 238 24.33 9.18 -7.50
CA LYS A 238 24.11 8.83 -6.10
C LYS A 238 23.40 7.49 -6.00
N TYR A 239 23.69 6.79 -4.90
CA TYR A 239 23.24 5.44 -4.63
C TYR A 239 22.68 5.39 -3.21
N PHE A 240 21.61 4.63 -3.02
CA PHE A 240 21.04 4.36 -1.72
C PHE A 240 21.92 3.39 -0.94
N ASP A 241 21.99 3.61 0.37
CA ASP A 241 22.83 2.88 1.32
C ASP A 241 21.93 2.39 2.45
N GLY A 242 21.59 1.10 2.41
CA GLY A 242 20.63 0.45 3.29
C GLY A 242 19.56 -0.36 2.54
N THR A 243 18.47 -0.68 3.23
CA THR A 243 17.43 -1.57 2.73
C THR A 243 16.22 -0.80 2.17
N ILE A 244 15.72 -1.17 1.00
CA ILE A 244 14.43 -0.68 0.44
C ILE A 244 13.48 -1.87 0.30
N ASP A 245 12.22 -1.61 0.56
CA ASP A 245 11.16 -2.60 0.50
C ASP A 245 9.82 -1.98 0.04
N GLU A 246 8.91 -2.83 -0.43
CA GLU A 246 7.49 -2.51 -0.56
C GLU A 246 7.19 -1.26 -1.42
N VAL A 247 7.88 -1.14 -2.56
CA VAL A 247 7.76 0.03 -3.47
C VAL A 247 6.50 -0.08 -4.31
N ARG A 248 5.62 0.91 -4.24
CA ARG A 248 4.36 0.95 -5.01
C ARG A 248 4.13 2.28 -5.70
N VAL A 249 3.53 2.24 -6.88
CA VAL A 249 3.06 3.40 -7.64
C VAL A 249 1.57 3.22 -7.91
N TYR A 250 0.79 4.26 -7.62
CA TYR A 250 -0.66 4.32 -7.82
C TYR A 250 -0.98 5.40 -8.85
N ASP A 251 -1.97 5.16 -9.70
CA ASP A 251 -2.50 6.14 -10.66
C ASP A 251 -3.56 7.07 -10.06
N VAL A 252 -3.76 6.97 -8.74
CA VAL A 252 -4.67 7.79 -7.94
C VAL A 252 -3.93 8.48 -6.79
N PRO A 253 -4.34 9.71 -6.41
CA PRO A 253 -3.87 10.35 -5.19
C PRO A 253 -4.53 9.66 -3.99
N LEU A 254 -3.74 8.93 -3.20
CA LEU A 254 -4.21 8.20 -2.02
C LEU A 254 -4.69 9.18 -0.94
N THR A 255 -5.76 8.82 -0.27
CA THR A 255 -6.32 9.55 0.88
C THR A 255 -5.53 9.25 2.16
N ALA A 256 -5.74 10.06 3.20
CA ALA A 256 -5.14 9.81 4.50
C ALA A 256 -5.56 8.44 5.09
N GLN A 257 -6.76 7.96 4.75
CA GLN A 257 -7.23 6.65 5.17
C GLN A 257 -6.46 5.56 4.42
N ASP A 258 -6.37 5.63 3.10
CA ASP A 258 -5.62 4.65 2.30
C ASP A 258 -4.15 4.58 2.74
N VAL A 259 -3.55 5.72 3.11
CA VAL A 259 -2.16 5.74 3.60
C VAL A 259 -2.03 5.16 5.01
N ALA A 260 -3.00 5.43 5.90
CA ALA A 260 -3.02 4.83 7.23
C ALA A 260 -3.23 3.31 7.15
N GLU A 261 -4.11 2.86 6.25
CA GLU A 261 -4.31 1.46 5.90
C GLU A 261 -3.02 0.91 5.29
N LEU A 262 -2.36 1.55 4.32
CA LEU A 262 -1.10 1.06 3.74
C LEU A 262 0.09 1.03 4.71
N TYR A 263 0.11 1.90 5.72
CA TYR A 263 1.15 1.93 6.76
C TYR A 263 0.89 0.90 7.86
N GLY A 264 -0.36 0.84 8.31
CA GLY A 264 -0.83 -0.08 9.34
C GLY A 264 -1.08 -1.47 8.78
N ALA A 265 -1.20 -1.57 7.45
CA ALA A 265 -1.29 -2.78 6.66
C ALA A 265 -0.12 -3.64 7.12
N PRO A 266 -0.42 -4.69 7.87
CA PRO A 266 0.31 -5.91 7.65
C PRO A 266 0.25 -6.18 6.13
N SER A 267 1.25 -6.84 5.57
CA SER A 267 1.03 -7.66 4.37
C SER A 267 -0.41 -8.14 4.33
N LEU A 268 -1.12 -8.06 3.19
CA LEU A 268 -2.38 -8.79 3.00
C LEU A 268 -2.13 -10.18 3.57
N GLY A 269 -2.61 -10.42 4.80
CA GLY A 269 -1.99 -11.42 5.66
C GLY A 269 -2.12 -12.72 4.93
N GLN A 270 -1.02 -13.39 4.64
CA GLN A 270 -1.18 -14.76 4.17
C GLN A 270 -1.54 -15.57 5.41
N PHE A 271 -2.77 -16.05 5.46
CA PHE A 271 -3.26 -16.91 6.53
C PHE A 271 -3.89 -18.19 5.99
N ILE A 272 -4.15 -19.11 6.90
CA ILE A 272 -5.02 -20.26 6.66
C ILE A 272 -6.32 -19.97 7.42
N ARG A 273 -7.44 -19.87 6.71
CA ARG A 273 -8.74 -19.60 7.32
C ARG A 273 -9.08 -20.69 8.31
N GLY A 274 -9.36 -20.27 9.53
CA GLY A 274 -9.60 -21.14 10.67
C GLY A 274 -8.38 -21.50 11.51
N ASP A 275 -7.14 -21.12 11.15
CA ASP A 275 -5.92 -21.29 11.97
C ASP A 275 -5.76 -20.13 12.97
N ALA A 276 -6.73 -19.99 13.89
CA ALA A 276 -6.80 -18.87 14.82
C ALA A 276 -5.63 -18.84 15.82
N ASN A 277 -4.98 -19.98 16.07
CA ASN A 277 -3.84 -20.07 16.99
C ASN A 277 -2.47 -19.90 16.28
N GLY A 278 -2.44 -19.88 14.95
CA GLY A 278 -1.25 -19.65 14.12
C GLY A 278 -0.26 -20.82 14.11
N ASP A 279 -0.71 -22.04 14.41
CA ASP A 279 0.13 -23.25 14.44
C ASP A 279 0.17 -24.00 13.10
N ARG A 280 -0.55 -23.47 12.09
CA ARG A 280 -0.66 -23.97 10.71
C ARG A 280 -1.46 -25.24 10.57
N SER A 281 -2.26 -25.58 11.57
CA SER A 281 -3.14 -26.74 11.57
C SER A 281 -4.53 -26.31 11.97
N PHE A 282 -5.51 -26.57 11.13
CA PHE A 282 -6.91 -26.41 11.50
C PHE A 282 -7.34 -27.57 12.41
N ASP A 283 -7.32 -27.35 13.73
CA ASP A 283 -7.65 -28.34 14.75
C ASP A 283 -8.43 -27.77 15.96
N ILE A 284 -8.47 -28.51 17.07
CA ILE A 284 -9.23 -28.10 18.27
C ILE A 284 -8.64 -26.87 18.97
N GLY A 285 -7.36 -26.57 18.74
CA GLY A 285 -6.67 -25.40 19.26
C GLY A 285 -7.30 -24.09 18.78
N ASP A 286 -7.80 -24.05 17.55
CA ASP A 286 -8.35 -22.83 16.94
C ASP A 286 -9.64 -22.34 17.57
N PRO A 287 -10.72 -23.16 17.68
CA PRO A 287 -11.93 -22.71 18.36
C PRO A 287 -11.67 -22.40 19.83
N VAL A 288 -10.66 -23.01 20.47
CA VAL A 288 -10.24 -22.66 21.83
C VAL A 288 -9.63 -21.26 21.87
N SER A 289 -8.76 -20.91 20.92
CA SER A 289 -8.18 -19.57 20.80
C SER A 289 -9.23 -18.50 20.54
N VAL A 290 -10.20 -18.75 19.65
CA VAL A 290 -11.35 -17.87 19.43
C VAL A 290 -12.13 -17.64 20.73
N LEU A 291 -12.45 -18.70 21.47
CA LEU A 291 -13.18 -18.57 22.74
C LEU A 291 -12.36 -17.84 23.82
N ASN A 292 -11.05 -18.06 23.90
CA ASN A 292 -10.17 -17.32 24.81
C ASN A 292 -10.11 -15.84 24.43
N HIS A 293 -10.08 -15.52 23.14
CA HIS A 293 -10.15 -14.14 22.68
C HIS A 293 -11.44 -13.45 23.16
N LEU A 294 -12.59 -14.09 22.93
CA LEU A 294 -13.89 -13.52 23.25
C LEU A 294 -14.17 -13.40 24.75
N PHE A 295 -13.73 -14.37 25.56
CA PHE A 295 -14.17 -14.48 26.96
C PHE A 295 -13.05 -14.30 27.99
N VAL A 296 -11.79 -14.47 27.59
CA VAL A 296 -10.61 -14.38 28.47
C VAL A 296 -9.78 -13.12 28.14
N GLY A 297 -9.96 -12.54 26.95
CA GLY A 297 -9.24 -11.37 26.49
C GLY A 297 -7.83 -11.69 26.00
N GLU A 298 -7.59 -12.93 25.57
CA GLU A 298 -6.35 -13.28 24.88
C GLU A 298 -6.30 -12.62 23.50
N THR A 299 -5.12 -12.21 23.07
CA THR A 299 -4.94 -11.59 21.75
C THR A 299 -4.76 -12.68 20.70
N ILE A 300 -5.49 -12.57 19.60
CA ILE A 300 -5.28 -13.40 18.41
C ILE A 300 -4.33 -12.66 17.46
N GLY A 301 -3.41 -13.42 16.86
CA GLY A 301 -2.42 -12.90 15.93
C GLY A 301 -3.01 -12.50 14.60
N CYS A 302 -3.89 -13.32 14.02
CA CYS A 302 -4.62 -12.98 12.81
C CYS A 302 -6.13 -13.09 12.99
N LEU A 303 -6.85 -11.96 12.83
CA LEU A 303 -8.30 -11.95 12.98
C LEU A 303 -9.01 -12.58 11.77
N ASP A 304 -8.44 -12.51 10.57
CA ASP A 304 -8.98 -13.21 9.40
C ASP A 304 -8.92 -14.74 9.54
N ALA A 305 -7.86 -15.24 10.18
CA ALA A 305 -7.74 -16.65 10.51
C ALA A 305 -8.75 -17.07 11.58
N ALA A 306 -9.14 -16.16 12.46
CA ALA A 306 -10.15 -16.39 13.49
C ALA A 306 -11.59 -16.27 12.99
N ASP A 307 -11.84 -15.51 11.93
CA ASP A 307 -13.11 -15.53 11.18
C ASP A 307 -13.17 -16.76 10.27
N ALA A 308 -13.38 -17.91 10.91
CA ALA A 308 -13.42 -19.20 10.25
C ALA A 308 -14.64 -19.32 9.32
N ASN A 309 -15.70 -18.56 9.59
CA ASN A 309 -16.96 -18.65 8.88
C ASN A 309 -17.15 -17.59 7.79
N ASP A 310 -16.21 -16.63 7.70
CA ASP A 310 -16.06 -15.65 6.63
C ASP A 310 -17.27 -14.71 6.54
N ASP A 311 -17.72 -14.22 7.70
CA ASP A 311 -18.84 -13.27 7.83
C ASP A 311 -18.42 -11.85 8.25
N GLY A 312 -17.11 -11.61 8.36
CA GLY A 312 -16.48 -10.34 8.70
C GLY A 312 -16.55 -9.98 10.18
N MET A 313 -16.77 -10.96 11.05
CA MET A 313 -16.83 -10.76 12.50
C MET A 313 -16.21 -11.94 13.25
N VAL A 314 -15.24 -11.66 14.13
CA VAL A 314 -14.76 -12.68 15.09
C VAL A 314 -15.75 -12.79 16.26
N ASP A 315 -16.59 -13.80 16.25
CA ASP A 315 -17.56 -14.08 17.31
C ASP A 315 -17.75 -15.58 17.62
N ILE A 316 -18.81 -15.93 18.35
CA ILE A 316 -19.05 -17.33 18.74
C ILE A 316 -19.40 -18.22 17.54
N GLY A 317 -19.85 -17.62 16.43
CA GLY A 317 -20.12 -18.23 15.15
C GLY A 317 -18.91 -18.96 14.59
N ASP A 318 -17.72 -18.37 14.71
CA ASP A 318 -16.47 -18.97 14.22
C ASP A 318 -16.09 -20.22 15.00
N ALA A 319 -16.16 -20.15 16.32
CA ALA A 319 -15.89 -21.31 17.16
C ALA A 319 -16.90 -22.44 16.89
N VAL A 320 -18.17 -22.11 16.65
CA VAL A 320 -19.22 -23.08 16.29
C VAL A 320 -18.96 -23.65 14.90
N PHE A 321 -18.61 -22.82 13.92
CA PHE A 321 -18.29 -23.23 12.56
C PHE A 321 -17.11 -24.21 12.57
N ALA A 322 -15.99 -23.83 13.20
CA ALA A 322 -14.78 -24.66 13.28
C ALA A 322 -15.04 -26.01 13.95
N LEU A 323 -15.76 -26.04 15.08
CA LEU A 323 -16.14 -27.29 15.75
C LEU A 323 -17.08 -28.15 14.88
N SER A 324 -17.95 -27.54 14.10
CA SER A 324 -18.85 -28.25 13.19
C SER A 324 -18.09 -28.92 12.04
N THR A 325 -17.08 -28.23 11.49
CA THR A 325 -16.20 -28.76 10.45
C THR A 325 -15.39 -29.94 11.00
N LEU A 326 -14.78 -29.79 12.17
CA LEU A 326 -13.92 -30.82 12.79
C LEU A 326 -14.68 -32.09 13.22
N PHE A 327 -15.91 -31.96 13.74
CA PHE A 327 -16.59 -33.09 14.41
C PHE A 327 -17.96 -33.48 13.83
N ALA A 328 -18.56 -32.65 12.98
CA ALA A 328 -19.94 -32.86 12.49
C ALA A 328 -20.05 -32.93 10.96
N ALA A 329 -18.92 -33.10 10.25
CA ALA A 329 -18.87 -33.09 8.78
C ALA A 329 -19.48 -31.81 8.19
N GLY A 330 -19.19 -30.66 8.82
CA GLY A 330 -19.45 -29.34 8.28
C GLY A 330 -18.66 -29.06 6.99
N ALA A 331 -18.94 -27.92 6.35
CA ALA A 331 -18.16 -27.49 5.20
C ALA A 331 -16.75 -27.08 5.64
N ASP A 332 -15.77 -27.30 4.76
CA ASP A 332 -14.43 -26.73 4.93
C ASP A 332 -14.51 -25.19 4.86
N PRO A 333 -13.61 -24.46 5.56
CA PRO A 333 -13.51 -23.02 5.43
C PRO A 333 -13.38 -22.58 3.96
N SER A 334 -13.89 -21.38 3.65
CA SER A 334 -13.62 -20.75 2.36
C SER A 334 -12.12 -20.47 2.22
N ALA A 335 -11.69 -20.19 0.99
CA ALA A 335 -10.30 -19.80 0.77
C ALA A 335 -9.95 -18.55 1.62
N PRO A 336 -8.72 -18.44 2.14
CA PRO A 336 -7.57 -19.33 1.93
C PRO A 336 -7.57 -20.56 2.86
N PHE A 337 -7.86 -21.76 2.33
CA PHE A 337 -7.84 -23.04 3.05
C PHE A 337 -7.72 -24.20 2.05
N PRO A 338 -6.98 -25.28 2.36
CA PRO A 338 -6.11 -25.49 3.53
C PRO A 338 -4.72 -24.85 3.35
N GLU A 339 -4.46 -24.32 2.16
CA GLU A 339 -3.20 -23.66 1.85
C GLU A 339 -3.28 -22.19 2.21
N CYS A 340 -2.12 -21.63 2.49
CA CYS A 340 -2.03 -20.22 2.81
C CYS A 340 -2.33 -19.34 1.60
N GLY A 341 -2.93 -18.18 1.85
CA GLY A 341 -3.23 -17.20 0.82
C GLY A 341 -3.77 -15.92 1.40
N ALA A 342 -3.96 -14.92 0.53
CA ALA A 342 -4.65 -13.70 0.89
C ALA A 342 -6.16 -13.94 1.05
N ASP A 343 -6.83 -13.06 1.79
CA ASP A 343 -8.28 -13.07 1.93
C ASP A 343 -8.98 -12.77 0.58
N PRO A 344 -9.75 -13.71 -0.02
CA PRO A 344 -10.55 -13.44 -1.21
C PRO A 344 -11.79 -12.59 -0.94
N THR A 345 -12.16 -12.42 0.34
CA THR A 345 -13.41 -11.82 0.82
C THR A 345 -13.18 -10.61 1.73
N ALA A 346 -12.13 -9.84 1.42
CA ALA A 346 -11.66 -8.67 2.18
C ALA A 346 -12.74 -7.88 2.94
N ASP A 347 -12.55 -7.75 4.24
CA ASP A 347 -13.40 -6.99 5.15
C ASP A 347 -12.59 -6.08 6.10
N ALA A 348 -13.07 -5.83 7.32
CA ALA A 348 -12.43 -4.93 8.30
C ALA A 348 -11.50 -5.67 9.29
N LEU A 349 -11.48 -7.00 9.24
CA LEU A 349 -10.52 -7.85 9.93
C LEU A 349 -9.20 -7.88 9.15
N ASP A 350 -8.11 -8.14 9.86
CA ASP A 350 -6.77 -8.26 9.26
C ASP A 350 -5.86 -9.13 10.14
N CYS A 351 -4.72 -9.58 9.58
CA CYS A 351 -3.69 -10.33 10.30
C CYS A 351 -2.59 -9.42 10.84
N TRP A 352 -2.26 -9.41 12.14
CA TRP A 352 -1.17 -8.58 12.66
C TRP A 352 0.19 -8.80 11.95
N PRO A 353 1.04 -7.77 11.74
CA PRO A 353 2.32 -7.93 11.04
C PRO A 353 3.22 -8.98 11.69
N GLY A 354 3.65 -9.98 10.91
CA GLY A 354 4.52 -11.07 11.38
C GLY A 354 3.81 -12.37 11.79
N THR A 355 2.51 -12.50 11.50
CA THR A 355 1.80 -13.79 11.54
C THR A 355 1.71 -14.47 10.18
N ASP A 356 2.48 -14.02 9.20
CA ASP A 356 2.47 -14.57 7.85
C ASP A 356 2.88 -16.05 7.83
N CYS A 357 2.17 -16.84 7.01
CA CYS A 357 2.75 -18.08 6.51
C CYS A 357 4.05 -17.78 5.75
N PRO A 358 5.09 -18.61 5.90
CA PRO A 358 6.40 -18.39 5.28
C PRO A 358 6.41 -18.68 3.78
#